data_AF-A0A936DAA7-F1
#
_entry.id   AF-A0A936DAA7-F1
#
_cell.length_a   1.000
_cell.length_b   1.000
_cell.length_c   1.000
_cell.angle_alpha   90.00
_cell.angle_beta   90.00
_cell.angle_gamma   90.00
#
_symmetry.space_group_name_H-M   'P 1'
#
loop_
_entity.id
_entity.type
_entity.pdbx_description
1 polymer ?
#
loop_
_entity_poly.entity_id
_entity_poly.type
_entity_poly.pdbx_seq_one_letter_code
_entity_poly.pdbx_strand_id
1 'polypeptide(L)'
;MGTALILHAGAEFLDSAQTAKRHLAAKGFTSTVHSFEYQSVDSLPHMATKVDITAWYSHGGWDGPLFFFSSGQISRGGENAGEWATLQAWFRAWVVEGGLFVSHACHSAGSNRYESTDGYAARRWVGDVASDMGVYAVGVEGSTSSADRHHAVALLDFALSASRARQAARAYQPGGVLAQPWHGWLTARRQARGAAGTR
;
A
#
# COMPACT_ATOMS: atom_id res chain seq x y z
N MET A 1 -13.39 6.66 15.02
CA MET A 1 -11.91 6.65 15.01
C MET A 1 -11.45 5.63 13.98
N GLY A 2 -10.42 5.91 13.19
CA GLY A 2 -9.94 4.95 12.17
C GLY A 2 -8.85 4.02 12.70
N THR A 3 -8.65 2.86 12.08
CA THR A 3 -7.63 1.87 12.47
C THR A 3 -6.64 1.63 11.33
N ALA A 4 -5.36 1.46 11.65
CA ALA A 4 -4.35 1.16 10.65
C ALA A 4 -3.40 0.04 11.09
N LEU A 5 -2.99 -0.78 10.12
CA LEU A 5 -1.92 -1.75 10.28
C LEU A 5 -0.71 -1.30 9.47
N ILE A 6 0.43 -1.13 10.14
CA ILE A 6 1.68 -0.77 9.49
C ILE A 6 2.59 -2.00 9.45
N LEU A 7 3.03 -2.37 8.26
CA LEU A 7 3.92 -3.49 8.01
C LEU A 7 5.27 -2.97 7.53
N HIS A 8 6.37 -3.52 8.04
CA HIS A 8 7.71 -3.19 7.57
C HIS A 8 8.60 -4.43 7.36
N ALA A 9 9.40 -4.41 6.30
CA ALA A 9 10.27 -5.52 5.92
C ALA A 9 11.72 -5.24 6.31
N GLY A 10 12.06 -5.42 7.58
CA GLY A 10 13.42 -5.23 8.08
C GLY A 10 13.62 -4.00 8.96
N ALA A 11 14.78 -3.94 9.59
CA ALA A 11 15.14 -2.90 10.55
C ALA A 11 15.30 -1.52 9.89
N GLU A 12 15.73 -1.48 8.63
CA GLU A 12 15.90 -0.27 7.84
C GLU A 12 14.58 0.49 7.61
N PHE A 13 13.46 -0.21 7.57
CA PHE A 13 12.13 0.41 7.42
C PHE A 13 11.46 0.76 8.75
N LEU A 14 12.04 0.37 9.89
CA LEU A 14 11.42 0.57 11.19
C LEU A 14 11.20 2.05 11.51
N ASP A 15 12.15 2.94 11.20
CA ASP A 15 11.98 4.38 11.44
C ASP A 15 10.86 4.97 10.56
N SER A 16 10.75 4.51 9.31
CA SER A 16 9.64 4.88 8.41
C SER A 16 8.29 4.44 8.99
N ALA A 17 8.21 3.20 9.47
CA ALA A 17 6.99 2.64 10.08
C ALA A 17 6.59 3.36 11.37
N GLN A 18 7.55 3.67 12.26
CA GLN A 18 7.27 4.41 13.49
C GLN A 18 6.89 5.86 13.22
N THR A 19 7.50 6.49 12.21
CA THR A 19 7.13 7.83 11.76
C THR A 19 5.71 7.84 11.18
N ALA A 20 5.36 6.86 10.35
CA ALA A 20 4.01 6.66 9.84
C ALA A 20 2.99 6.48 10.96
N LYS A 21 3.30 5.68 11.98
CA LYS A 21 2.44 5.49 13.17
C LYS A 21 2.15 6.83 13.86
N ARG A 22 3.19 7.63 14.15
CA ARG A 22 3.03 8.96 14.76
C ARG A 22 2.18 9.89 13.89
N HIS A 23 2.41 9.87 12.57
CA HIS A 23 1.66 10.68 11.61
C HIS A 23 0.18 10.30 11.58
N LEU A 24 -0.14 9.01 11.48
CA LEU A 24 -1.51 8.51 11.49
C LEU A 24 -2.22 8.81 12.82
N ALA A 25 -1.52 8.72 13.95
CA ALA A 25 -2.05 9.13 15.26
C ALA A 25 -2.43 10.62 15.27
N ALA A 26 -1.60 11.50 14.71
CA ALA A 26 -1.91 12.93 14.57
C ALA A 26 -3.13 13.20 13.66
N LYS A 27 -3.48 12.26 12.78
CA LYS A 27 -4.68 12.30 11.93
C LYS A 27 -5.89 11.57 12.56
N GLY A 28 -5.79 11.11 13.81
CA GLY A 28 -6.88 10.45 14.54
C GLY A 28 -7.06 8.96 14.26
N PHE A 29 -6.02 8.28 13.77
CA PHE A 29 -6.01 6.82 13.60
C PHE A 29 -5.26 6.13 14.74
N THR A 30 -5.78 4.99 15.19
CA THR A 30 -5.03 4.06 16.04
C THR A 30 -4.26 3.10 15.14
N SER A 31 -2.98 2.84 15.43
CA SER A 31 -2.16 2.00 14.56
C SER A 31 -1.29 1.00 15.31
N THR A 32 -1.17 -0.21 14.75
CA THR A 32 -0.20 -1.24 15.14
C THR A 32 0.93 -1.29 14.11
N VAL A 33 2.13 -1.70 14.56
CA VAL A 33 3.31 -1.84 13.70
C VAL A 33 3.82 -3.27 13.86
N HIS A 34 4.06 -3.96 12.75
CA HIS A 34 4.56 -5.32 12.73
C HIS A 34 5.68 -5.47 11.69
N SER A 35 6.73 -6.19 12.06
CA SER A 35 7.74 -6.64 11.10
C SER A 35 7.22 -7.87 10.37
N PHE A 36 7.45 -7.94 9.06
CA PHE A 36 7.23 -9.14 8.25
C PHE A 36 8.51 -9.60 7.54
N GLU A 37 9.66 -9.14 8.03
CA GLU A 37 10.95 -9.60 7.52
C GLU A 37 11.04 -11.12 7.66
N TYR A 38 11.41 -11.79 6.56
CA TYR A 38 11.43 -13.25 6.45
C TYR A 38 10.15 -13.85 7.03
N GLN A 39 8.96 -13.39 6.62
CA GLN A 39 7.63 -13.98 6.92
C GLN A 39 6.83 -14.39 5.67
N SER A 40 6.18 -15.55 5.72
CA SER A 40 5.19 -15.94 4.70
C SER A 40 3.93 -15.09 4.88
N VAL A 41 3.06 -15.02 3.86
CA VAL A 41 1.78 -14.29 4.02
C VAL A 41 0.96 -14.86 5.18
N ASP A 42 0.98 -16.17 5.38
CA ASP A 42 0.29 -16.84 6.50
C ASP A 42 0.85 -16.46 7.88
N SER A 43 2.07 -15.91 7.93
CA SER A 43 2.69 -15.43 9.16
C SER A 43 2.33 -13.96 9.46
N LEU A 44 1.68 -13.26 8.54
CA LEU A 44 1.22 -11.89 8.78
C LEU A 44 0.25 -11.83 9.96
N PRO A 45 0.24 -10.73 10.72
CA PRO A 45 -0.43 -10.70 12.00
C PRO A 45 -1.95 -10.81 11.83
N HIS A 46 -2.57 -11.64 12.66
CA HIS A 46 -4.03 -11.75 12.76
C HIS A 46 -4.58 -10.64 13.65
N MET A 47 -5.50 -9.86 13.11
CA MET A 47 -6.06 -8.70 13.82
C MET A 47 -7.34 -9.08 14.57
N ALA A 48 -7.62 -8.45 15.69
CA ALA A 48 -8.91 -8.64 16.37
C ALA A 48 -10.08 -8.02 15.57
N THR A 49 -9.79 -7.00 14.76
CA THR A 49 -10.78 -6.29 13.93
C THR A 49 -10.15 -5.89 12.60
N LYS A 50 -10.99 -5.71 11.57
CA LYS A 50 -10.54 -5.19 10.28
C LYS A 50 -9.97 -3.77 10.42
N VAL A 51 -8.93 -3.47 9.66
CA VAL A 51 -8.31 -2.15 9.60
C VAL A 51 -8.81 -1.32 8.41
N ASP A 52 -8.85 -0.01 8.60
CA ASP A 52 -9.17 0.93 7.55
C ASP A 52 -8.01 1.12 6.56
N ILE A 53 -6.78 1.11 7.07
CA ILE A 53 -5.56 1.38 6.32
C ILE A 53 -4.57 0.25 6.56
N THR A 54 -3.91 -0.22 5.51
CA THR A 54 -2.67 -0.98 5.65
C THR A 54 -1.54 -0.32 4.87
N ALA A 55 -0.45 0.03 5.57
CA ALA A 55 0.68 0.75 5.02
C ALA A 55 1.94 -0.11 5.09
N TRP A 56 2.59 -0.31 3.96
CA TRP A 56 3.67 -1.27 3.78
C TRP A 56 4.96 -0.56 3.40
N TYR A 57 6.01 -0.83 4.18
CA TYR A 57 7.34 -0.27 4.00
C TYR A 57 8.31 -1.40 3.73
N SER A 58 8.76 -1.53 2.49
CA SER A 58 9.61 -2.65 2.10
C SER A 58 10.47 -2.32 0.90
N HIS A 59 11.40 -3.23 0.61
CA HIS A 59 11.88 -3.39 -0.74
C HIS A 59 10.76 -3.91 -1.64
N GLY A 60 10.91 -3.67 -2.92
CA GLY A 60 10.00 -4.13 -3.95
C GLY A 60 10.64 -3.95 -5.31
N GLY A 61 9.91 -4.36 -6.33
CA GLY A 61 10.30 -4.14 -7.71
C GLY A 61 9.07 -4.20 -8.61
N TRP A 62 9.28 -4.57 -9.86
CA TRP A 62 8.26 -4.56 -10.90
C TRP A 62 7.09 -5.50 -10.64
N ASP A 63 7.31 -6.56 -9.86
CA ASP A 63 6.37 -7.65 -9.69
C ASP A 63 5.55 -7.55 -8.41
N GLY A 64 6.09 -6.95 -7.35
CA GLY A 64 5.38 -6.86 -6.07
C GLY A 64 6.21 -6.33 -4.90
N PRO A 65 5.60 -6.28 -3.70
CA PRO A 65 6.35 -6.11 -2.48
C PRO A 65 7.22 -7.35 -2.24
N LEU A 66 8.43 -7.14 -1.75
CA LEU A 66 9.34 -8.22 -1.44
C LEU A 66 8.99 -8.81 -0.07
N PHE A 67 8.65 -10.09 -0.03
CA PHE A 67 8.57 -10.89 1.19
C PHE A 67 9.83 -11.75 1.24
N PHE A 68 10.62 -11.67 2.32
CA PHE A 68 11.91 -12.36 2.35
C PHE A 68 11.80 -13.88 2.63
N PHE A 69 10.64 -14.51 2.47
CA PHE A 69 10.58 -15.97 2.34
C PHE A 69 10.83 -16.32 0.87
N SER A 70 11.97 -16.97 0.58
CA SER A 70 12.38 -17.45 -0.76
C SER A 70 12.47 -16.38 -1.86
N SER A 71 13.63 -15.71 -1.96
CA SER A 71 14.21 -15.11 -3.18
C SER A 71 13.33 -14.33 -4.21
N GLY A 72 12.07 -13.99 -3.93
CA GLY A 72 11.14 -13.51 -4.97
C GLY A 72 10.04 -12.57 -4.47
N GLN A 73 9.40 -11.88 -5.41
CA GLN A 73 8.32 -10.92 -5.15
C GLN A 73 6.96 -11.61 -5.29
N ILE A 74 6.00 -11.25 -4.44
CA ILE A 74 4.62 -11.75 -4.55
C ILE A 74 3.92 -11.01 -5.69
N SER A 75 3.48 -11.74 -6.71
CA SER A 75 2.85 -11.15 -7.90
C SER A 75 1.74 -12.02 -8.46
N ARG A 76 0.79 -11.39 -9.17
CA ARG A 76 -0.38 -12.06 -9.77
C ARG A 76 -0.06 -13.19 -10.76
N GLY A 77 1.13 -13.20 -11.37
CA GLY A 77 1.47 -14.10 -12.49
C GLY A 77 2.94 -14.48 -12.59
N GLY A 78 3.73 -14.28 -11.53
CA GLY A 78 5.13 -14.67 -11.47
C GLY A 78 5.34 -15.99 -10.75
N GLU A 79 6.59 -16.27 -10.38
CA GLU A 79 7.05 -17.51 -9.73
C GLU A 79 6.26 -17.82 -8.43
N ASN A 80 5.75 -16.79 -7.76
CA ASN A 80 5.00 -16.90 -6.50
C ASN A 80 3.49 -16.61 -6.65
N ALA A 81 2.87 -16.96 -7.78
CA ALA A 81 1.44 -16.67 -8.02
C ALA A 81 0.49 -17.30 -6.99
N GLY A 82 0.86 -18.43 -6.36
CA GLY A 82 0.09 -19.03 -5.27
C GLY A 82 -0.03 -18.12 -4.04
N GLU A 83 1.05 -17.40 -3.71
CA GLU A 83 1.08 -16.46 -2.58
C GLU A 83 0.18 -15.24 -2.82
N TRP A 84 -0.10 -14.89 -4.08
CA TRP A 84 -1.05 -13.80 -4.40
C TRP A 84 -2.46 -14.12 -3.92
N ALA A 85 -2.91 -15.37 -4.09
CA ALA A 85 -4.23 -15.80 -3.62
C ALA A 85 -4.32 -15.78 -2.09
N THR A 86 -3.25 -16.20 -1.40
CA THR A 86 -3.13 -16.11 0.06
C THR A 86 -3.16 -14.65 0.51
N LEU A 87 -2.45 -13.76 -0.18
CA LEU A 87 -2.44 -12.33 0.13
C LEU A 87 -3.81 -11.70 -0.06
N GLN A 88 -4.53 -12.05 -1.12
CA GLN A 88 -5.91 -11.62 -1.31
C GLN A 88 -6.82 -12.08 -0.16
N ALA A 89 -6.69 -13.34 0.28
CA ALA A 89 -7.48 -13.87 1.38
C ALA A 89 -7.19 -13.12 2.68
N TRP A 90 -5.91 -12.83 2.96
CA TRP A 90 -5.51 -12.01 4.11
C TRP A 90 -6.11 -10.60 4.05
N PHE A 91 -6.08 -9.94 2.89
CA PHE A 91 -6.70 -8.62 2.71
C PHE A 91 -8.21 -8.67 2.98
N ARG A 92 -8.93 -9.65 2.42
CA ARG A 92 -10.37 -9.80 2.66
C ARG A 92 -10.71 -10.07 4.12
N ALA A 93 -9.84 -10.78 4.85
CA ALA A 93 -10.03 -11.05 6.27
C ALA A 93 -9.78 -9.81 7.14
N TRP A 94 -8.79 -8.98 6.81
CA TRP A 94 -8.26 -7.99 7.75
C TRP A 94 -8.35 -6.53 7.31
N VAL A 95 -8.71 -6.24 6.06
CA VAL A 95 -8.90 -4.88 5.55
C VAL A 95 -10.38 -4.66 5.24
N VAL A 96 -10.91 -3.51 5.63
CA VAL A 96 -12.31 -3.15 5.32
C VAL A 96 -12.50 -3.00 3.81
N GLU A 97 -13.70 -3.31 3.33
CA GLU A 97 -14.07 -3.06 1.94
C GLU A 97 -13.95 -1.55 1.63
N GLY A 98 -13.33 -1.20 0.50
CA GLY A 98 -13.01 0.19 0.19
C GLY A 98 -11.98 0.83 1.14
N GLY A 99 -11.25 0.01 1.91
CA GLY A 99 -10.09 0.43 2.70
C GLY A 99 -8.95 0.96 1.84
N LEU A 100 -7.85 1.34 2.48
CA LEU A 100 -6.70 1.95 1.82
C LEU A 100 -5.45 1.10 2.01
N PHE A 101 -4.83 0.72 0.90
CA PHE A 101 -3.49 0.17 0.83
C PHE A 101 -2.49 1.25 0.40
N VAL A 102 -1.39 1.39 1.13
CA VAL A 102 -0.30 2.30 0.80
C VAL A 102 1.00 1.50 0.76
N SER A 103 1.70 1.52 -0.37
CA SER A 103 3.00 0.87 -0.49
C SER A 103 4.11 1.88 -0.76
N HIS A 104 5.03 2.00 0.19
CA HIS A 104 6.31 2.65 -0.01
C HIS A 104 7.37 1.59 -0.31
N ALA A 105 7.37 1.14 -1.56
CA ALA A 105 8.32 0.20 -2.12
C ALA A 105 8.74 0.66 -3.52
N CYS A 106 10.01 0.45 -3.89
CA CYS A 106 10.51 0.80 -5.22
C CYS A 106 9.59 0.25 -6.32
N HIS A 107 9.26 1.09 -7.29
CA HIS A 107 8.44 0.75 -8.46
C HIS A 107 7.03 0.22 -8.15
N SER A 108 6.47 0.47 -6.95
CA SER A 108 5.15 -0.06 -6.60
C SER A 108 4.04 0.40 -7.56
N ALA A 109 4.14 1.63 -8.05
CA ALA A 109 3.30 2.20 -9.11
C ALA A 109 3.96 2.22 -10.50
N GLY A 110 5.01 1.42 -10.73
CA GLY A 110 5.76 1.31 -11.99
C GLY A 110 6.92 2.31 -12.12
N SER A 111 7.51 2.40 -13.32
CA SER A 111 8.62 3.32 -13.63
C SER A 111 8.19 4.76 -13.51
N ASN A 112 9.10 5.62 -13.04
CA ASN A 112 8.93 7.05 -13.28
C ASN A 112 9.27 7.40 -14.75
N ARG A 113 9.02 8.66 -15.15
CA ARG A 113 9.26 9.14 -16.53
C ARG A 113 10.71 9.02 -17.03
N TYR A 114 11.68 8.83 -16.13
CA TYR A 114 13.10 8.70 -16.46
C TYR A 114 13.51 7.24 -16.66
N GLU A 115 12.77 6.30 -16.08
CA GLU A 115 13.02 4.85 -16.14
C GLU A 115 12.10 4.16 -17.15
N SER A 116 11.10 4.87 -17.69
CA SER A 116 10.08 4.31 -18.59
C SER A 116 10.57 3.99 -20.01
N THR A 117 11.87 4.21 -20.30
CA THR A 117 12.49 3.83 -21.57
C THR A 117 12.86 2.35 -21.64
N ASP A 118 12.88 1.64 -20.50
CA ASP A 118 13.28 0.23 -20.40
C ASP A 118 12.06 -0.72 -20.38
N GLY A 119 11.51 -1.04 -21.54
CA GLY A 119 10.67 -2.25 -21.77
C GLY A 119 9.65 -2.63 -20.66
N TYR A 120 9.71 -3.89 -20.18
CA TYR A 120 8.77 -4.55 -19.24
C TYR A 120 8.52 -3.83 -17.89
N ALA A 121 9.17 -2.69 -17.64
CA ALA A 121 9.12 -1.85 -16.44
C ALA A 121 7.81 -1.05 -16.22
N ALA A 122 6.75 -1.32 -16.99
CA ALA A 122 5.48 -0.57 -16.91
C ALA A 122 4.49 -1.13 -15.89
N ARG A 123 4.75 -2.32 -15.32
CA ARG A 123 3.79 -2.99 -14.43
C ARG A 123 3.62 -2.20 -13.12
N ARG A 124 2.37 -2.05 -12.71
CA ARG A 124 1.97 -1.26 -11.53
C ARG A 124 1.21 -2.18 -10.58
N TRP A 125 1.94 -2.99 -9.83
CA TRP A 125 1.34 -4.05 -9.03
C TRP A 125 0.42 -3.50 -7.92
N VAL A 126 0.57 -2.24 -7.49
CA VAL A 126 -0.44 -1.62 -6.60
C VAL A 126 -1.82 -1.49 -7.28
N GLY A 127 -1.85 -1.39 -8.61
CA GLY A 127 -3.10 -1.48 -9.40
C GLY A 127 -3.68 -2.89 -9.40
N ASP A 128 -2.83 -3.92 -9.46
CA ASP A 128 -3.24 -5.32 -9.28
C ASP A 128 -3.83 -5.51 -7.87
N VAL A 129 -3.22 -4.92 -6.83
CA VAL A 129 -3.78 -4.94 -5.46
C VAL A 129 -5.15 -4.28 -5.42
N ALA A 130 -5.30 -3.09 -6.00
CA ALA A 130 -6.59 -2.41 -6.03
C ALA A 130 -7.67 -3.21 -6.77
N SER A 131 -7.30 -3.89 -7.85
CA SER A 131 -8.17 -4.80 -8.62
C SER A 131 -8.63 -5.97 -7.77
N ASP A 132 -7.68 -6.76 -7.29
CA ASP A 132 -7.97 -8.11 -6.79
C ASP A 132 -8.37 -8.10 -5.31
N MET A 133 -8.01 -7.05 -4.56
CA MET A 133 -8.27 -6.93 -3.12
C MET A 133 -9.44 -5.99 -2.82
N GLY A 134 -9.96 -5.27 -3.82
CA GLY A 134 -11.13 -4.39 -3.65
C GLY A 134 -10.88 -3.19 -2.73
N VAL A 135 -9.66 -2.64 -2.77
CA VAL A 135 -9.22 -1.50 -1.94
C VAL A 135 -8.78 -0.33 -2.82
N TYR A 136 -8.76 0.87 -2.24
CA TYR A 136 -7.95 1.94 -2.82
C TYR A 136 -6.49 1.59 -2.61
N ALA A 137 -5.66 1.77 -3.63
CA ALA A 137 -4.23 1.50 -3.52
C ALA A 137 -3.40 2.70 -3.96
N VAL A 138 -2.34 2.98 -3.22
CA VAL A 138 -1.41 4.06 -3.51
C VAL A 138 0.02 3.53 -3.47
N GLY A 139 0.80 3.89 -4.49
CA GLY A 139 2.20 3.49 -4.62
C GLY A 139 3.07 4.59 -5.21
N VAL A 140 4.38 4.42 -5.09
CA VAL A 140 5.40 5.32 -5.65
C VAL A 140 5.87 4.85 -7.01
N GLU A 141 6.13 5.80 -7.90
CA GLU A 141 6.76 5.54 -9.20
C GLU A 141 8.28 5.61 -9.04
N GLY A 142 8.95 4.58 -9.53
CA GLY A 142 10.39 4.54 -9.72
C GLY A 142 11.26 4.15 -8.53
N SER A 143 12.57 4.29 -8.73
CA SER A 143 13.64 3.63 -7.95
C SER A 143 14.11 4.37 -6.68
N THR A 144 13.44 5.44 -6.25
CA THR A 144 14.07 6.34 -5.27
C THR A 144 13.62 6.05 -3.83
N SER A 145 14.49 5.37 -3.08
CA SER A 145 14.56 5.49 -1.61
C SER A 145 13.43 4.84 -0.79
N SER A 146 13.12 3.58 -1.09
CA SER A 146 12.60 2.66 -0.06
C SER A 146 13.42 2.85 1.24
N ALA A 147 12.74 3.06 2.38
CA ALA A 147 13.28 3.36 3.72
C ALA A 147 13.52 4.84 4.09
N ASP A 148 13.06 5.81 3.30
CA ASP A 148 13.04 7.23 3.71
C ASP A 148 11.75 7.61 4.47
N ARG A 149 11.89 8.04 5.74
CA ARG A 149 10.76 8.44 6.60
C ARG A 149 9.99 9.69 6.11
N HIS A 150 10.66 10.60 5.41
CA HIS A 150 10.02 11.81 4.88
C HIS A 150 9.20 11.48 3.64
N HIS A 151 9.66 10.55 2.80
CA HIS A 151 8.90 10.01 1.68
C HIS A 151 7.69 9.20 2.16
N ALA A 152 7.86 8.38 3.20
CA ALA A 152 6.77 7.64 3.85
C ALA A 152 5.61 8.57 4.28
N VAL A 153 5.92 9.66 4.99
CA VAL A 153 4.92 10.64 5.42
C VAL A 153 4.28 11.36 4.22
N ALA A 154 5.07 11.81 3.26
CA ALA A 154 4.55 12.50 2.09
C ALA A 154 3.62 11.61 1.24
N LEU A 155 3.93 10.31 1.13
CA LEU A 155 3.08 9.34 0.45
C LEU A 155 1.77 9.14 1.21
N LEU A 156 1.80 9.05 2.54
CA LEU A 156 0.59 8.96 3.36
C LEU A 156 -0.29 10.21 3.23
N ASP A 157 0.28 11.41 3.23
CA ASP A 157 -0.51 12.64 3.02
C ASP A 157 -1.10 12.71 1.60
N PHE A 158 -0.37 12.26 0.58
CA PHE A 158 -0.93 12.09 -0.77
C PHE A 158 -2.08 11.08 -0.78
N ALA A 159 -1.91 9.92 -0.14
CA ALA A 159 -2.93 8.89 -0.08
C ALA A 159 -4.20 9.36 0.67
N LEU A 160 -4.04 10.07 1.79
CA LEU A 160 -5.16 10.49 2.63
C LEU A 160 -5.91 11.70 2.06
N SER A 161 -5.20 12.69 1.54
CA SER A 161 -5.77 14.01 1.20
C SER A 161 -5.35 14.58 -0.15
N ALA A 162 -4.69 13.80 -1.01
CA ALA A 162 -4.13 14.26 -2.29
C ALA A 162 -3.15 15.45 -2.17
N SER A 163 -2.45 15.52 -1.02
CA SER A 163 -1.32 16.44 -0.87
C SER A 163 -0.19 16.07 -1.84
N ARG A 164 0.68 17.02 -2.17
CA ARG A 164 1.80 16.75 -3.09
C ARG A 164 2.75 15.70 -2.49
N ALA A 165 2.88 14.56 -3.16
CA ALA A 165 3.91 13.57 -2.83
C ALA A 165 5.32 14.10 -3.15
N ARG A 166 6.33 13.69 -2.37
CA ARG A 166 7.74 14.03 -2.63
C ARG A 166 8.29 13.30 -3.85
N GLN A 167 7.92 12.03 -4.00
CA GLN A 167 8.17 11.20 -5.17
C GLN A 167 6.90 11.13 -6.00
N ALA A 168 7.04 10.93 -7.31
CA ALA A 168 5.89 10.67 -8.17
C ALA A 168 5.11 9.44 -7.65
N ALA A 169 3.79 9.52 -7.61
CA ALA A 169 2.94 8.52 -6.99
C ALA A 169 1.62 8.39 -7.78
N ARG A 170 1.02 7.21 -7.71
CA ARG A 170 -0.29 6.94 -8.32
C ARG A 170 -1.25 6.37 -7.30
N ALA A 171 -2.52 6.66 -7.51
CA ALA A 171 -3.64 6.12 -6.76
C ALA A 171 -4.57 5.34 -7.68
N TYR A 172 -5.14 4.26 -7.17
CA TYR A 172 -6.08 3.40 -7.87
C TYR A 172 -7.34 3.24 -7.02
N GLN A 173 -8.48 3.19 -7.69
CA GLN A 173 -9.77 2.86 -7.08
C GLN A 173 -9.93 1.34 -6.97
N PRO A 174 -10.81 0.84 -6.08
CA PRO A 174 -11.23 -0.56 -6.10
C PRO A 174 -11.60 -1.00 -7.54
N GLY A 175 -11.08 -2.15 -7.97
CA GLY A 175 -11.19 -2.60 -9.37
C GLY A 175 -9.99 -2.22 -10.25
N GLY A 176 -8.95 -1.60 -9.70
CA GLY A 176 -7.67 -1.38 -10.39
C GLY A 176 -7.65 -0.19 -11.36
N VAL A 177 -8.69 0.65 -11.34
CA VAL A 177 -8.78 1.83 -12.21
C VAL A 177 -7.92 2.95 -11.66
N LEU A 178 -7.06 3.52 -12.51
CA LEU A 178 -6.23 4.67 -12.15
C LEU A 178 -7.12 5.87 -11.77
N ALA A 179 -6.93 6.43 -10.58
CA ALA A 179 -7.70 7.56 -10.09
C ALA A 179 -7.08 8.89 -10.57
N GLN A 180 -7.69 9.53 -11.57
CA GLN A 180 -7.28 10.85 -12.05
C GLN A 180 -8.47 11.81 -12.25
N PRO A 181 -8.47 13.00 -11.62
CA PRO A 181 -7.55 13.41 -10.54
C PRO A 181 -7.79 12.61 -9.24
N TRP A 182 -6.72 12.41 -8.46
CA TRP A 182 -6.84 11.85 -7.12
C TRP A 182 -7.21 12.94 -6.10
N HIS A 183 -8.20 12.67 -5.24
CA HIS A 183 -8.69 13.62 -4.23
C HIS A 183 -8.47 13.17 -2.77
N GLY A 184 -7.72 12.08 -2.58
CA GLY A 184 -7.47 11.51 -1.28
C GLY A 184 -8.57 10.53 -0.83
N TRP A 185 -8.15 9.49 -0.12
CA TRP A 185 -9.04 8.44 0.35
C TRP A 185 -10.05 8.95 1.37
N LEU A 186 -9.71 9.95 2.19
CA LEU A 186 -10.66 10.55 3.14
C LEU A 186 -11.84 11.22 2.43
N THR A 187 -11.63 11.78 1.24
CA THR A 187 -12.71 12.35 0.42
C THR A 187 -13.61 11.24 -0.13
N ALA A 188 -13.02 10.20 -0.71
CA ALA A 188 -13.76 9.04 -1.22
C ALA A 188 -14.60 8.36 -0.13
N ARG A 189 -14.01 8.17 1.07
CA ARG A 189 -14.69 7.58 2.23
C ARG A 189 -15.89 8.41 2.70
N ARG A 190 -15.77 9.74 2.69
CA ARG A 190 -16.89 10.65 3.02
C ARG A 190 -18.03 10.54 2.01
N GLN A 191 -17.70 10.50 0.72
CA GLN A 191 -18.70 10.37 -0.34
C GLN A 191 -19.47 9.04 -0.25
N ALA A 192 -18.78 7.93 -0.01
CA ALA A 192 -19.40 6.62 0.15
C ALA A 192 -20.35 6.58 1.36
N ARG A 193 -19.97 7.20 2.49
CA ARG A 193 -20.84 7.30 3.68
C ARG A 193 -22.05 8.19 3.45
N GLY A 194 -21.88 9.31 2.76
CA GLY A 194 -22.99 10.21 2.40
C GLY A 194 -24.03 9.51 1.54
N ALA A 195 -23.61 8.68 0.57
CA ALA A 195 -24.51 7.93 -0.31
C ALA A 195 -25.26 6.78 0.40
N ALA A 196 -24.71 6.25 1.49
CA ALA A 196 -25.35 5.20 2.28
C ALA A 196 -26.41 5.73 3.26
N GLY A 197 -26.29 6.98 3.72
CA GLY A 197 -27.23 7.61 4.65
C GLY A 197 -28.49 8.20 4.00
N THR A 198 -28.60 8.15 2.67
CA THR A 198 -29.74 8.67 1.89
C THR A 198 -30.65 7.57 1.34
N ARG A 199 -30.56 6.34 1.85
CA ARG A 199 -31.41 5.20 1.46
C ARG A 199 -32.31 4.77 2.60
#